data_AF-A0A7V0S4J1-F1
#
_entry.id   AF-A0A7V0S4J1-F1
#
_cell.length_a   1.000
_cell.length_b   1.000
_cell.length_c   1.000
_cell.angle_alpha   90.00
_cell.angle_beta   90.00
_cell.angle_gamma   90.00
#
_symmetry.space_group_name_H-M   'P 1'
#
loop_
_entity.id
_entity.type
_entity.pdbx_description
1 polymer ?
#
loop_
_entity_poly.entity_id
_entity_poly.type
_entity_poly.pdbx_seq_one_letter_code
_entity_poly.pdbx_strand_id
1 'polypeptide(L)'
;MIEMEADGSQEFFQNARIRMRWDRHNRWDVQSPIGIFFGSAVEADNMRSLTLRVEKLEIGKVRLSCYFPMPFWESAEITLVNLSQEYKAPLNARFYVDENSVPRSDGTYFTTMYHEGETVYGHDWLLYEGAGTGWFVGVVQSMQYGNYCEGDERFYIDGAVSPQINGTGTEDYYLACFWSNLDFDLPFGCVVGDVLKKGGGHWRGQYFTPACYSRYHLEAPIPFYSSINARIQHGGLSDIRSNYRSLSFCYINKQAGLQQTDYLDLGNSLSEKIHNYQATEQGEVVTLEAYPEGEYFETKLQDDGRYHG
;
A
#
# COMPACT_ATOMS: atom_id res chain seq x y z
N MET A 1 18.24 -10.28 0.17
CA MET A 1 17.60 -10.58 -1.14
C MET A 1 16.96 -11.96 -1.10
N ILE A 2 15.84 -12.15 -1.80
CA ILE A 2 15.23 -13.46 -2.03
C ILE A 2 15.27 -13.74 -3.54
N GLU A 3 15.69 -14.94 -3.91
CA GLU A 3 15.56 -15.47 -5.27
C GLU A 3 14.84 -16.81 -5.22
N MET A 4 13.88 -17.01 -6.12
CA MET A 4 13.10 -18.23 -6.18
C MET A 4 12.91 -18.66 -7.63
N GLU A 5 13.23 -19.92 -7.93
CA GLU A 5 12.83 -20.57 -9.18
C GLU A 5 11.68 -21.53 -8.89
N ALA A 6 10.55 -21.32 -9.56
CA ALA A 6 9.30 -22.02 -9.28
C ALA A 6 8.47 -22.25 -10.54
N ASP A 7 7.34 -22.94 -10.35
CA ASP A 7 6.31 -23.12 -11.36
C ASP A 7 5.65 -21.77 -11.73
N GLY A 8 5.46 -21.53 -13.03
CA GLY A 8 4.88 -20.29 -13.55
C GLY A 8 3.36 -20.31 -13.71
N SER A 9 2.66 -21.33 -13.20
CA SER A 9 1.20 -21.43 -13.33
C SER A 9 0.48 -20.37 -12.49
N GLN A 10 -0.72 -20.01 -12.94
CA GLN A 10 -1.67 -19.20 -12.16
C GLN A 10 -1.96 -19.83 -10.79
N GLU A 11 -2.02 -21.16 -10.73
CA GLU A 11 -2.30 -21.87 -9.50
C GLU A 11 -1.17 -21.70 -8.47
N PHE A 12 0.09 -21.72 -8.90
CA PHE A 12 1.22 -21.43 -8.02
C PHE A 12 1.16 -19.97 -7.52
N PHE A 13 0.95 -19.01 -8.41
CA PHE A 13 0.91 -17.58 -8.07
C PHE A 13 -0.20 -17.25 -7.07
N GLN A 14 -1.34 -17.94 -7.16
CA GLN A 14 -2.52 -17.66 -6.35
C GLN A 14 -2.65 -18.54 -5.10
N ASN A 15 -2.12 -19.77 -5.09
CA ASN A 15 -2.31 -20.72 -3.97
C ASN A 15 -1.04 -21.01 -3.18
N ALA A 16 0.15 -20.71 -3.71
CA ALA A 16 1.34 -20.70 -2.87
C ALA A 16 1.38 -19.42 -2.03
N ARG A 17 1.81 -19.53 -0.78
CA ARG A 17 1.95 -18.42 0.16
C ARG A 17 3.38 -18.32 0.64
N ILE A 18 3.85 -17.10 0.81
CA ILE A 18 5.06 -16.79 1.57
C ILE A 18 4.65 -16.18 2.91
N ARG A 19 5.28 -16.63 3.98
CA ARG A 19 5.12 -16.09 5.32
C ARG A 19 6.49 -15.80 5.93
N MET A 20 6.63 -14.65 6.57
CA MET A 20 7.86 -14.27 7.27
C MET A 20 7.55 -13.71 8.64
N ARG A 21 8.42 -14.02 9.59
CA ARG A 21 8.31 -13.61 10.99
C ARG A 21 9.68 -13.22 11.51
N TRP A 22 9.75 -12.03 12.08
CA TRP A 22 11.00 -11.46 12.58
C TRP A 22 11.05 -11.55 14.10
N ASP A 23 12.23 -11.83 14.65
CA ASP A 23 12.55 -11.78 16.09
C ASP A 23 11.49 -12.44 16.99
N ARG A 24 10.94 -13.57 16.52
CA ARG A 24 9.93 -14.37 17.21
C ARG A 24 8.66 -13.59 17.56
N HIS A 25 8.32 -12.57 16.79
CA HIS A 25 7.04 -11.89 16.90
C HIS A 25 5.88 -12.90 16.97
N ASN A 26 4.83 -12.59 17.72
CA ASN A 26 3.68 -13.49 17.88
C ASN A 26 2.74 -13.51 16.65
N ARG A 27 3.07 -12.77 15.59
CA ARG A 27 2.31 -12.63 14.34
C ARG A 27 3.23 -12.87 13.14
N TRP A 28 2.63 -13.14 11.98
CA TRP A 28 3.34 -13.05 10.70
C TRP A 28 3.49 -11.57 10.34
N ASP A 29 4.72 -11.13 10.13
CA ASP A 29 5.04 -9.76 9.69
C ASP A 29 4.83 -9.62 8.19
N VAL A 30 5.09 -10.71 7.45
CA VAL A 30 4.76 -10.85 6.02
C VAL A 30 3.87 -12.07 5.86
N GLN A 31 2.76 -11.93 5.14
CA GLN A 31 1.90 -13.05 4.74
C GLN A 31 1.15 -12.69 3.46
N SER A 32 1.39 -13.45 2.38
CA SER A 32 0.84 -13.10 1.07
C SER A 32 0.83 -14.28 0.09
N PRO A 33 -0.08 -14.32 -0.91
CA PRO A 33 0.16 -15.06 -2.15
C PRO A 33 1.55 -14.77 -2.74
N ILE A 34 2.22 -15.79 -3.26
CA ILE A 34 3.56 -15.62 -3.86
C ILE A 34 3.49 -14.65 -5.03
N GLY A 35 2.50 -14.76 -5.92
CA GLY A 35 2.41 -13.91 -7.10
C GLY A 35 2.40 -12.42 -6.73
N ILE A 36 1.43 -12.00 -5.92
CA ILE A 36 1.26 -10.60 -5.55
C ILE A 36 2.45 -10.08 -4.71
N PHE A 37 3.10 -10.94 -3.91
CA PHE A 37 4.35 -10.58 -3.21
C PHE A 37 5.50 -10.20 -4.15
N PHE A 38 5.60 -10.85 -5.31
CA PHE A 38 6.64 -10.58 -6.30
C PHE A 38 6.19 -9.60 -7.40
N GLY A 39 5.00 -9.00 -7.28
CA GLY A 39 4.54 -7.93 -8.17
C GLY A 39 3.58 -8.35 -9.28
N SER A 40 3.23 -9.64 -9.39
CA SER A 40 2.23 -10.11 -10.35
C SER A 40 1.13 -10.92 -9.68
N ALA A 41 -0.05 -10.33 -9.50
CA ALA A 41 -1.09 -10.86 -8.64
C ALA A 41 -1.81 -12.12 -9.17
N VAL A 42 -1.78 -12.36 -10.48
CA VAL A 42 -2.67 -13.34 -11.14
C VAL A 42 -1.88 -14.47 -11.77
N GLU A 43 -0.87 -14.12 -12.57
CA GLU A 43 -0.13 -15.08 -13.38
C GLU A 43 1.32 -14.68 -13.59
N ALA A 44 2.14 -15.61 -14.05
CA ALA A 44 3.50 -15.31 -14.43
C ALA A 44 3.55 -14.42 -15.67
N ASP A 45 4.09 -13.23 -15.52
CA ASP A 45 4.54 -12.42 -16.65
C ASP A 45 5.84 -11.70 -16.31
N ASN A 46 6.57 -11.28 -17.33
CA ASN A 46 7.80 -10.53 -17.10
C ASN A 46 7.46 -9.18 -16.47
N MET A 47 8.17 -8.85 -15.39
CA MET A 47 8.05 -7.57 -14.71
C MET A 47 9.40 -7.21 -14.10
N ARG A 48 9.78 -5.94 -14.15
CA ARG A 48 11.03 -5.47 -13.53
C ARG A 48 10.89 -4.07 -12.96
N SER A 49 10.98 -3.98 -11.63
CA SER A 49 11.22 -2.75 -10.89
C SER A 49 12.61 -2.77 -10.23
N LEU A 50 12.92 -1.77 -9.40
CA LEU A 50 14.12 -1.80 -8.55
C LEU A 50 14.02 -2.82 -7.41
N THR A 51 12.82 -3.08 -6.91
CA THR A 51 12.59 -3.93 -5.73
C THR A 51 12.17 -5.35 -6.07
N LEU A 52 11.46 -5.55 -7.16
CA LEU A 52 10.87 -6.83 -7.52
C LEU A 52 11.13 -7.15 -8.98
N ARG A 53 11.29 -8.45 -9.28
CA ARG A 53 11.42 -8.94 -10.64
C ARG A 53 10.73 -10.28 -10.78
N VAL A 54 10.00 -10.43 -11.88
CA VAL A 54 9.49 -11.71 -12.38
C VAL A 54 10.09 -11.93 -13.76
N GLU A 55 10.71 -13.08 -13.98
CA GLU A 55 11.29 -13.48 -15.25
C GLU A 55 10.77 -14.86 -15.63
N LYS A 56 10.04 -14.93 -16.75
CA LYS A 56 9.65 -16.21 -17.35
C LYS A 56 10.88 -16.93 -17.88
N LEU A 57 11.04 -18.18 -17.46
CA LEU A 57 12.09 -19.08 -17.90
C LEU A 57 11.53 -20.07 -18.93
N GLU A 58 12.41 -20.91 -19.47
CA GLU A 58 12.00 -22.03 -20.32
C GLU A 58 11.13 -23.04 -19.54
N ILE A 59 10.26 -23.76 -20.25
CA ILE A 59 9.48 -24.89 -19.71
C ILE A 59 8.51 -24.46 -18.58
N GLY A 60 7.82 -23.33 -18.76
CA GLY A 60 6.74 -22.90 -17.86
C GLY A 60 7.19 -22.55 -16.44
N LYS A 61 8.50 -22.31 -16.24
CA LYS A 61 9.07 -21.88 -14.96
C LYS A 61 9.20 -20.37 -14.89
N VAL A 62 9.37 -19.86 -13.68
CA VAL A 62 9.67 -18.45 -13.41
C VAL A 62 10.86 -18.33 -12.46
N ARG A 63 11.59 -17.23 -12.59
CA ARG A 63 12.47 -16.69 -11.56
C ARG A 63 11.82 -15.46 -10.93
N LEU A 64 11.73 -15.46 -9.61
CA LEU A 64 11.15 -14.41 -8.79
C LEU A 64 12.26 -13.84 -7.91
N SER A 65 12.46 -12.52 -7.95
CA SER A 65 13.48 -11.84 -7.14
C SER A 65 12.85 -10.73 -6.32
N CYS A 66 13.23 -10.66 -5.04
CA CYS A 66 12.85 -9.58 -4.14
C CYS A 66 14.10 -8.98 -3.49
N TYR A 67 14.24 -7.67 -3.67
CA TYR A 67 15.39 -6.86 -3.26
C TYR A 67 15.06 -5.94 -2.08
N PHE A 68 13.84 -5.95 -1.54
CA PHE A 68 13.53 -5.24 -0.30
C PHE A 68 14.47 -5.70 0.83
N PRO A 69 15.13 -4.75 1.53
CA PRO A 69 15.77 -5.04 2.81
C PRO A 69 14.77 -5.61 3.82
N MET A 70 15.16 -6.64 4.57
CA MET A 70 14.29 -7.26 5.57
C MET A 70 15.08 -7.42 6.87
N PRO A 71 15.28 -6.31 7.63
CA PRO A 71 16.09 -6.34 8.84
C PRO A 71 15.43 -7.18 9.93
N PHE A 72 16.26 -7.88 10.69
CA PHE A 72 15.93 -8.59 11.92
C PHE A 72 17.15 -8.53 12.86
N TRP A 73 16.97 -8.84 14.14
CA TRP A 73 18.04 -8.70 15.17
C TRP A 73 18.35 -9.99 15.92
N GLU A 74 17.40 -10.93 15.97
CA GLU A 74 17.52 -12.19 16.70
C GLU A 74 17.25 -13.40 15.79
N SER A 75 16.22 -13.33 14.96
CA SER A 75 15.85 -14.46 14.10
C SER A 75 14.96 -14.06 12.94
N ALA A 76 15.11 -14.74 11.81
CA ALA A 76 14.17 -14.72 10.70
C ALA A 76 13.59 -16.12 10.49
N GLU A 77 12.26 -16.23 10.45
CA GLU A 77 11.56 -17.43 10.05
C GLU A 77 10.83 -17.18 8.74
N ILE A 78 11.10 -18.00 7.73
CA ILE A 78 10.49 -17.91 6.42
C ILE A 78 9.84 -19.26 6.10
N THR A 79 8.54 -19.21 5.80
CA THR A 79 7.74 -20.40 5.47
C THR A 79 7.11 -20.23 4.09
N LEU A 80 7.20 -21.29 3.28
CA LEU A 80 6.45 -21.43 2.05
C LEU A 80 5.32 -22.44 2.28
N VAL A 81 4.08 -22.03 2.02
CA VAL A 81 2.89 -22.86 2.24
C VAL A 81 2.23 -23.11 0.90
N ASN A 82 2.02 -24.37 0.56
CA ASN A 82 1.19 -24.76 -0.57
C ASN A 82 -0.26 -24.93 -0.08
N LEU A 83 -1.20 -24.15 -0.61
CA LEU A 83 -2.63 -24.28 -0.30
C LEU A 83 -3.41 -25.07 -1.37
N SER A 84 -2.76 -25.50 -2.46
CA SER A 84 -3.41 -26.36 -3.45
C SER A 84 -3.57 -27.79 -2.95
N GLN A 85 -4.51 -28.52 -3.54
CA GLN A 85 -4.65 -29.97 -3.29
C GLN A 85 -3.61 -30.81 -4.04
N GLU A 86 -2.91 -30.22 -5.00
CA GLU A 86 -1.89 -30.91 -5.79
C GLU A 86 -0.47 -30.65 -5.29
N TYR A 87 0.41 -31.63 -5.51
CA TYR A 87 1.85 -31.43 -5.39
C TYR A 87 2.31 -30.48 -6.49
N LYS A 88 2.96 -29.37 -6.11
CA LYS A 88 3.56 -28.44 -7.07
C LYS A 88 5.01 -28.81 -7.35
N ALA A 89 5.46 -28.53 -8.57
CA ALA A 89 6.81 -28.80 -9.04
C ALA A 89 7.87 -28.30 -8.01
N PRO A 90 9.04 -28.93 -7.94
CA PRO A 90 10.07 -28.55 -6.97
C PRO A 90 10.41 -27.06 -7.10
N LEU A 91 10.33 -26.37 -5.98
CA LEU A 91 10.70 -24.98 -5.82
C LEU A 91 12.12 -24.89 -5.28
N ASN A 92 12.95 -24.03 -5.87
CA ASN A 92 14.27 -23.71 -5.37
C ASN A 92 14.26 -22.26 -4.86
N ALA A 93 14.60 -22.04 -3.60
CA ALA A 93 14.68 -20.71 -3.01
C ALA A 93 16.06 -20.47 -2.40
N ARG A 94 16.60 -19.29 -2.66
CA ARG A 94 17.83 -18.77 -2.07
C ARG A 94 17.52 -17.50 -1.28
N PHE A 95 18.00 -17.47 -0.06
CA PHE A 95 17.90 -16.32 0.84
C PHE A 95 19.31 -15.80 1.07
N TYR A 96 19.53 -14.54 0.72
CA TYR A 96 20.79 -13.84 0.94
C TYR A 96 20.66 -13.04 2.23
N VAL A 97 21.48 -13.39 3.21
CA VAL A 97 21.49 -12.84 4.56
C VAL A 97 22.87 -12.27 4.84
N ASP A 98 22.92 -11.00 5.20
CA ASP A 98 24.13 -10.27 5.59
C ASP A 98 23.96 -9.69 7.00
N GLU A 99 25.04 -9.14 7.56
CA GLU A 99 25.00 -8.46 8.85
C GLU A 99 24.07 -7.24 8.81
N ASN A 100 23.19 -7.12 9.81
CA ASN A 100 22.33 -5.96 9.98
C ASN A 100 23.09 -4.86 10.75
N SER A 101 23.50 -3.80 10.05
CA SER A 101 24.22 -2.67 10.64
C SER A 101 23.32 -1.64 11.35
N VAL A 102 21.99 -1.80 11.29
CA VAL A 102 21.04 -0.86 11.90
C VAL A 102 20.78 -1.25 13.36
N PRO A 103 21.02 -0.35 14.34
CA PRO A 103 20.64 -0.60 15.73
C PRO A 103 19.14 -0.84 15.89
N ARG A 104 18.74 -1.76 16.79
CA ARG A 104 17.31 -2.08 16.98
C ARG A 104 16.46 -0.88 17.41
N SER A 105 17.05 0.08 18.13
CA SER A 105 16.37 1.31 18.54
C SER A 105 15.93 2.18 17.38
N ASP A 106 16.70 2.14 16.28
CA ASP A 106 16.53 3.02 15.12
C ASP A 106 15.91 2.26 13.94
N GLY A 107 15.69 0.96 14.12
CA GLY A 107 15.25 0.03 13.10
C GLY A 107 13.73 -0.11 13.01
N THR A 108 13.30 -0.56 11.85
CA THR A 108 11.91 -0.89 11.52
C THR A 108 11.87 -2.26 10.86
N TYR A 109 10.78 -3.00 11.03
CA TYR A 109 10.61 -4.32 10.40
C TYR A 109 9.89 -4.20 9.06
N PHE A 110 10.36 -4.94 8.06
CA PHE A 110 9.63 -5.10 6.80
C PHE A 110 8.34 -5.89 7.04
N THR A 111 7.20 -5.34 6.65
CA THR A 111 5.88 -5.92 6.86
C THR A 111 5.02 -5.78 5.62
N THR A 112 3.99 -6.61 5.54
CA THR A 112 2.99 -6.51 4.49
C THR A 112 1.57 -6.58 5.03
N MET A 113 0.65 -5.92 4.35
CA MET A 113 -0.79 -6.15 4.55
C MET A 113 -1.41 -6.64 3.24
N TYR A 114 -1.90 -7.87 3.27
CA TYR A 114 -2.66 -8.45 2.17
C TYR A 114 -4.16 -8.29 2.43
N HIS A 115 -4.89 -7.82 1.42
CA HIS A 115 -6.33 -7.66 1.45
C HIS A 115 -6.92 -8.18 0.15
N GLU A 116 -7.98 -8.98 0.21
CA GLU A 116 -8.73 -9.43 -0.97
C GLU A 116 -10.23 -9.50 -0.68
N GLY A 117 -11.06 -9.23 -1.69
CA GLY A 117 -12.50 -9.15 -1.51
C GLY A 117 -13.20 -8.38 -2.62
N GLU A 118 -14.50 -8.23 -2.44
CA GLU A 118 -15.33 -7.36 -3.25
C GLU A 118 -15.35 -5.96 -2.63
N THR A 119 -15.38 -4.93 -3.47
CA THR A 119 -15.49 -3.54 -3.03
C THR A 119 -16.87 -3.28 -2.39
N VAL A 120 -16.92 -2.30 -1.47
CA VAL A 120 -18.14 -1.98 -0.72
C VAL A 120 -18.57 -0.56 -1.08
N TYR A 121 -19.80 -0.42 -1.57
CA TYR A 121 -20.34 0.88 -1.99
C TYR A 121 -20.17 1.95 -0.91
N GLY A 122 -19.60 3.10 -1.28
CA GLY A 122 -19.37 4.25 -0.41
C GLY A 122 -18.19 4.11 0.54
N HIS A 123 -17.37 3.05 0.43
CA HIS A 123 -16.22 2.83 1.30
C HIS A 123 -14.94 2.58 0.51
N ASP A 124 -13.93 3.42 0.69
CA ASP A 124 -12.70 3.29 -0.06
C ASP A 124 -11.99 1.96 0.26
N TRP A 125 -11.36 1.37 -0.76
CA TRP A 125 -10.62 0.12 -0.61
C TRP A 125 -9.41 0.32 0.30
N LEU A 126 -9.32 -0.48 1.36
CA LEU A 126 -8.22 -0.41 2.31
C LEU A 126 -6.93 -1.00 1.72
N LEU A 127 -5.90 -0.15 1.56
CA LEU A 127 -4.56 -0.56 1.16
C LEU A 127 -3.71 -0.92 2.37
N TYR A 128 -3.69 -0.08 3.39
CA TYR A 128 -2.92 -0.32 4.62
C TYR A 128 -3.50 0.46 5.80
N GLU A 129 -3.50 -0.15 6.98
CA GLU A 129 -3.77 0.54 8.24
C GLU A 129 -2.79 0.05 9.31
N GLY A 130 -2.20 0.97 10.05
CA GLY A 130 -1.24 0.63 11.09
C GLY A 130 -0.96 1.77 12.05
N ALA A 131 -0.62 1.42 13.29
CA ALA A 131 -0.15 2.33 14.32
C ALA A 131 1.35 2.13 14.58
N GLY A 132 2.04 3.20 14.95
CA GLY A 132 3.48 3.24 15.17
C GLY A 132 4.16 4.27 14.27
N THR A 133 5.46 4.11 14.05
CA THR A 133 6.24 4.93 13.12
C THR A 133 6.86 4.08 12.03
N GLY A 134 6.99 4.63 10.84
CA GLY A 134 7.51 3.89 9.72
C GLY A 134 7.35 4.58 8.38
N TRP A 135 7.41 3.76 7.33
CA TRP A 135 7.27 4.18 5.94
C TRP A 135 6.38 3.21 5.20
N PHE A 136 5.37 3.72 4.51
CA PHE A 136 4.70 3.01 3.44
C PHE A 136 5.55 3.13 2.17
N VAL A 137 6.00 1.99 1.64
CA VAL A 137 7.01 1.95 0.57
C VAL A 137 6.51 1.37 -0.73
N GLY A 138 5.25 0.93 -0.78
CA GLY A 138 4.64 0.53 -2.04
C GLY A 138 3.45 -0.39 -1.89
N VAL A 139 2.83 -0.69 -3.02
CA VAL A 139 1.68 -1.58 -3.12
C VAL A 139 1.65 -2.26 -4.48
N VAL A 140 1.20 -3.51 -4.49
CA VAL A 140 0.76 -4.22 -5.69
C VAL A 140 -0.75 -4.39 -5.57
N GLN A 141 -1.50 -4.00 -6.59
CA GLN A 141 -2.95 -4.07 -6.59
C GLN A 141 -3.46 -4.73 -7.87
N SER A 142 -4.46 -5.60 -7.72
CA SER A 142 -5.18 -6.23 -8.81
C SER A 142 -6.67 -5.91 -8.69
N MET A 143 -7.26 -5.54 -9.83
CA MET A 143 -8.62 -5.01 -9.90
C MET A 143 -9.33 -5.65 -11.08
N GLN A 144 -10.52 -6.17 -10.84
CA GLN A 144 -11.34 -6.85 -11.85
C GLN A 144 -12.80 -6.42 -11.71
N TYR A 145 -13.49 -6.30 -12.84
CA TYR A 145 -14.86 -5.84 -13.00
C TYR A 145 -15.06 -4.34 -12.71
N GLY A 146 -15.89 -3.67 -13.53
CA GLY A 146 -16.22 -2.25 -13.37
C GLY A 146 -15.10 -1.27 -13.77
N ASN A 147 -15.45 0.01 -13.94
CA ASN A 147 -14.47 1.07 -14.21
C ASN A 147 -13.81 1.57 -12.92
N TYR A 148 -12.74 0.91 -12.50
CA TYR A 148 -12.01 1.22 -11.26
C TYR A 148 -11.02 2.40 -11.37
N CYS A 149 -10.87 3.02 -12.53
CA CYS A 149 -9.70 3.85 -12.83
C CYS A 149 -9.81 5.27 -12.28
N GLU A 150 -11.02 5.78 -12.05
CA GLU A 150 -11.24 7.13 -11.52
C GLU A 150 -11.07 7.23 -10.00
N GLY A 151 -10.45 6.24 -9.35
CA GLY A 151 -10.40 6.18 -7.90
C GLY A 151 -9.19 6.90 -7.31
N ASP A 152 -9.41 7.94 -6.50
CA ASP A 152 -8.31 8.66 -5.85
C ASP A 152 -7.71 7.83 -4.71
N GLU A 153 -6.38 7.75 -4.63
CA GLU A 153 -5.69 7.29 -3.45
C GLU A 153 -5.72 8.36 -2.35
N ARG A 154 -5.89 7.92 -1.10
CA ARG A 154 -6.01 8.79 0.07
C ARG A 154 -5.15 8.26 1.20
N PHE A 155 -4.18 9.07 1.61
CA PHE A 155 -3.34 8.78 2.77
C PHE A 155 -3.66 9.74 3.91
N TYR A 156 -4.19 9.18 4.99
CA TYR A 156 -4.34 9.83 6.28
C TYR A 156 -3.15 9.43 7.14
N ILE A 157 -2.38 10.42 7.57
CA ILE A 157 -1.11 10.26 8.28
C ILE A 157 -1.26 10.92 9.64
N ASP A 158 -0.85 10.20 10.66
CA ASP A 158 -0.75 10.67 12.04
C ASP A 158 -2.06 11.22 12.63
N GLY A 159 -3.18 10.58 12.28
CA GLY A 159 -4.51 10.91 12.81
C GLY A 159 -5.19 12.11 12.14
N ALA A 160 -4.68 12.60 11.01
CA ALA A 160 -5.33 13.65 10.24
C ALA A 160 -6.76 13.25 9.82
N VAL A 161 -7.69 14.22 9.90
CA VAL A 161 -9.10 14.00 9.53
C VAL A 161 -9.31 14.08 8.02
N SER A 162 -8.55 14.92 7.31
CA SER A 162 -8.49 14.95 5.84
C SER A 162 -7.23 14.23 5.35
N PRO A 163 -7.24 13.62 4.15
CA PRO A 163 -6.04 13.02 3.58
C PRO A 163 -4.97 14.09 3.34
N GLN A 164 -3.73 13.82 3.74
CA GLN A 164 -2.60 14.71 3.40
C GLN A 164 -2.03 14.43 2.01
N ILE A 165 -2.32 13.25 1.46
CA ILE A 165 -2.08 12.90 0.06
C ILE A 165 -3.42 12.48 -0.51
N ASN A 166 -3.91 13.26 -1.47
CA ASN A 166 -5.16 13.04 -2.18
C ASN A 166 -4.86 12.97 -3.68
N GLY A 167 -5.23 11.86 -4.30
CA GLY A 167 -4.94 11.51 -5.69
C GLY A 167 -5.85 12.15 -6.72
N THR A 168 -5.79 11.61 -7.94
CA THR A 168 -6.65 12.03 -9.06
C THR A 168 -7.23 10.87 -9.89
N GLY A 169 -6.79 9.65 -9.61
CA GLY A 169 -7.16 8.46 -10.36
C GLY A 169 -6.23 7.29 -10.05
N THR A 170 -6.78 6.09 -10.17
CA THR A 170 -6.07 4.84 -9.89
C THR A 170 -4.89 4.68 -10.84
N GLU A 171 -5.06 4.87 -12.15
CA GLU A 171 -3.93 4.73 -13.07
C GLU A 171 -2.87 5.81 -12.85
N ASP A 172 -3.30 7.02 -12.49
CA ASP A 172 -2.42 8.15 -12.21
C ASP A 172 -1.48 7.82 -11.03
N TYR A 173 -2.03 7.26 -9.95
CA TYR A 173 -1.26 6.78 -8.80
C TYR A 173 -0.19 5.76 -9.19
N TYR A 174 -0.50 4.91 -10.17
CA TYR A 174 0.40 3.87 -10.66
C TYR A 174 1.34 4.32 -11.78
N LEU A 175 1.56 5.65 -11.95
CA LEU A 175 2.44 6.24 -12.99
C LEU A 175 1.97 6.01 -14.43
N ALA A 176 0.69 5.74 -14.60
CA ALA A 176 0.04 5.65 -15.89
C ALA A 176 -0.73 6.95 -16.18
N CYS A 177 -1.38 6.98 -17.34
CA CYS A 177 -2.40 7.94 -17.67
C CYS A 177 -3.31 7.32 -18.73
N PHE A 178 -4.59 7.69 -18.71
CA PHE A 178 -5.64 7.15 -19.58
C PHE A 178 -5.83 5.63 -19.49
N TRP A 179 -7.05 5.23 -19.22
CA TRP A 179 -7.42 3.81 -19.26
C TRP A 179 -7.68 3.28 -20.68
N SER A 180 -7.21 2.09 -21.07
CA SER A 180 -6.40 1.09 -20.34
C SER A 180 -4.91 1.15 -20.69
N ASN A 181 -4.06 0.69 -19.77
CA ASN A 181 -2.60 0.78 -19.91
C ASN A 181 -1.98 -0.51 -20.46
N LEU A 182 -0.96 -0.33 -21.30
CA LEU A 182 -0.08 -1.41 -21.79
C LEU A 182 0.85 -1.88 -20.66
N ASP A 183 1.44 -3.06 -20.86
CA ASP A 183 2.54 -3.52 -20.00
C ASP A 183 3.67 -2.50 -19.99
N PHE A 184 4.13 -2.13 -18.80
CA PHE A 184 5.34 -1.32 -18.63
C PHE A 184 6.10 -1.69 -17.36
N ASP A 185 7.40 -1.45 -17.43
CA ASP A 185 8.37 -1.69 -16.36
C ASP A 185 9.13 -0.39 -16.09
N LEU A 186 8.80 0.30 -15.00
CA LEU A 186 9.54 1.46 -14.49
C LEU A 186 10.24 1.10 -13.18
N PRO A 187 11.31 1.83 -12.79
CA PRO A 187 11.99 1.62 -11.51
C PRO A 187 11.05 1.60 -10.28
N PHE A 188 9.97 2.39 -10.33
CA PHE A 188 9.05 2.65 -9.21
C PHE A 188 7.59 2.27 -9.51
N GLY A 189 7.31 1.65 -10.65
CA GLY A 189 5.95 1.20 -10.96
C GLY A 189 5.90 0.29 -12.17
N CYS A 190 4.96 -0.63 -12.18
CA CYS A 190 4.78 -1.58 -13.28
C CYS A 190 3.31 -1.84 -13.53
N VAL A 191 2.99 -2.17 -14.79
CA VAL A 191 1.72 -2.77 -15.20
C VAL A 191 2.02 -4.14 -15.77
N VAL A 192 1.34 -5.15 -15.23
CA VAL A 192 1.52 -6.54 -15.61
C VAL A 192 0.22 -7.08 -16.18
N GLY A 193 0.24 -7.41 -17.45
CA GLY A 193 -0.86 -8.02 -18.15
C GLY A 193 -1.86 -7.04 -18.73
N ASP A 194 -1.51 -6.48 -19.89
CA ASP A 194 -2.37 -5.64 -20.74
C ASP A 194 -3.79 -6.20 -20.82
N VAL A 195 -4.69 -5.53 -20.10
CA VAL A 195 -6.08 -5.95 -19.95
C VAL A 195 -6.86 -5.81 -21.25
N LEU A 196 -6.52 -4.87 -22.12
CA LEU A 196 -7.17 -4.73 -23.42
C LEU A 196 -6.85 -5.93 -24.30
N LYS A 197 -5.57 -6.28 -24.39
CA LYS A 197 -5.11 -7.44 -25.17
C LYS A 197 -5.66 -8.75 -24.61
N LYS A 198 -5.55 -8.97 -23.30
CA LYS A 198 -6.08 -10.17 -22.62
C LYS A 198 -7.60 -10.25 -22.67
N GLY A 199 -8.26 -9.09 -22.66
CA GLY A 199 -9.70 -8.94 -22.87
C GLY A 199 -10.13 -9.10 -24.33
N GLY A 200 -9.25 -9.52 -25.25
CA GLY A 200 -9.55 -9.79 -26.66
C GLY A 200 -9.60 -8.56 -27.57
N GLY A 201 -9.08 -7.41 -27.13
CA GLY A 201 -8.99 -6.18 -27.93
C GLY A 201 -10.27 -5.34 -27.98
N HIS A 202 -11.24 -5.63 -27.11
CA HIS A 202 -12.50 -4.91 -27.03
C HIS A 202 -12.72 -4.25 -25.66
N TRP A 203 -13.28 -3.04 -25.68
CA TRP A 203 -13.48 -2.17 -24.51
C TRP A 203 -14.15 -2.85 -23.31
N ARG A 204 -15.15 -3.72 -23.53
CA ARG A 204 -15.81 -4.42 -22.41
C ARG A 204 -14.97 -5.57 -21.85
N GLY A 205 -14.19 -6.24 -22.70
CA GLY A 205 -13.41 -7.41 -22.32
C GLY A 205 -12.32 -7.10 -21.31
N GLN A 206 -11.77 -5.88 -21.35
CA GLN A 206 -10.71 -5.45 -20.44
C GLN A 206 -11.13 -5.48 -18.96
N TYR A 207 -12.41 -5.29 -18.65
CA TYR A 207 -12.91 -5.36 -17.28
C TYR A 207 -13.11 -6.79 -16.76
N PHE A 208 -13.17 -7.80 -17.65
CA PHE A 208 -13.22 -9.21 -17.26
C PHE A 208 -11.83 -9.80 -17.04
N THR A 209 -10.78 -9.08 -17.42
CA THR A 209 -9.39 -9.42 -17.10
C THR A 209 -9.00 -8.69 -15.82
N PRO A 210 -8.41 -9.37 -14.82
CA PRO A 210 -7.83 -8.69 -13.68
C PRO A 210 -6.60 -7.88 -14.12
N ALA A 211 -6.63 -6.57 -13.90
CA ALA A 211 -5.42 -5.77 -14.01
C ALA A 211 -4.44 -6.10 -12.89
N CYS A 212 -3.16 -5.76 -13.07
CA CYS A 212 -2.16 -5.81 -12.03
C CYS A 212 -1.25 -4.59 -12.14
N TYR A 213 -1.36 -3.70 -11.17
CA TYR A 213 -0.58 -2.49 -11.05
C TYR A 213 0.34 -2.60 -9.84
N SER A 214 1.50 -1.95 -9.90
CA SER A 214 2.38 -1.79 -8.75
C SER A 214 3.01 -0.41 -8.70
N ARG A 215 3.18 0.12 -7.49
CA ARG A 215 3.81 1.40 -7.17
C ARG A 215 4.76 1.19 -6.00
N TYR A 216 6.00 1.64 -6.12
CA TYR A 216 7.03 1.54 -5.09
C TYR A 216 7.58 2.92 -4.79
N HIS A 217 7.28 3.44 -3.61
CA HIS A 217 7.64 4.79 -3.16
C HIS A 217 9.07 4.80 -2.60
N LEU A 218 10.07 4.41 -3.40
CA LEU A 218 11.47 4.33 -2.95
C LEU A 218 12.18 5.68 -3.09
N GLU A 219 11.74 6.46 -4.08
CA GLU A 219 12.17 7.83 -4.34
C GLU A 219 11.48 8.84 -3.43
N ALA A 220 10.26 8.52 -2.98
CA ALA A 220 9.47 9.36 -2.09
C ALA A 220 8.66 8.52 -1.09
N PRO A 221 9.31 7.83 -0.13
CA PRO A 221 8.61 7.04 0.88
C PRO A 221 7.58 7.89 1.62
N ILE A 222 6.43 7.32 1.97
CA ILE A 222 5.37 8.01 2.71
C ILE A 222 5.62 7.75 4.20
N PRO A 223 6.21 8.69 4.97
CA PRO A 223 6.49 8.48 6.37
C PRO A 223 5.22 8.64 7.21
N PHE A 224 5.19 7.97 8.35
CA PHE A 224 4.24 8.21 9.41
C PHE A 224 4.91 8.02 10.77
N TYR A 225 4.41 8.70 11.78
CA TYR A 225 5.04 8.75 13.10
C TYR A 225 4.12 8.32 14.25
N SER A 226 2.82 8.27 14.06
CA SER A 226 1.88 7.71 15.03
C SER A 226 0.92 6.71 14.39
N SER A 227 0.47 6.97 13.16
CA SER A 227 -0.42 6.07 12.43
C SER A 227 -0.48 6.39 10.94
N ILE A 228 -0.95 5.41 10.16
CA ILE A 228 -1.28 5.57 8.75
C ILE A 228 -2.58 4.82 8.45
N ASN A 229 -3.42 5.43 7.64
CA ASN A 229 -4.58 4.81 7.01
C ASN A 229 -4.53 5.19 5.52
N ALA A 230 -4.21 4.21 4.68
CA ALA A 230 -4.02 4.36 3.25
C ALA A 230 -5.14 3.63 2.52
N ARG A 231 -5.86 4.34 1.66
CA ARG A 231 -7.02 3.85 0.92
C ARG A 231 -6.96 4.28 -0.53
N ILE A 232 -7.80 3.66 -1.34
CA ILE A 232 -8.04 4.08 -2.72
C ILE A 232 -9.50 3.88 -3.07
N GLN A 233 -10.11 4.87 -3.71
CA GLN A 233 -11.49 4.74 -4.13
C GLN A 233 -11.63 3.69 -5.23
N HIS A 234 -12.84 3.17 -5.42
CA HIS A 234 -13.17 2.29 -6.54
C HIS A 234 -14.24 2.94 -7.44
N GLY A 235 -13.74 3.67 -8.45
CA GLY A 235 -14.49 4.74 -9.11
C GLY A 235 -14.42 6.05 -8.31
N GLY A 236 -14.82 7.17 -8.92
CA GLY A 236 -14.63 8.52 -8.33
C GLY A 236 -15.35 8.77 -7.00
N LEU A 237 -16.29 7.91 -6.61
CA LEU A 237 -17.03 8.01 -5.35
C LEU A 237 -17.10 6.67 -4.59
N SER A 238 -16.21 5.73 -4.89
CA SER A 238 -16.27 4.36 -4.34
C SER A 238 -17.64 3.70 -4.60
N ASP A 239 -18.15 3.86 -5.82
CA ASP A 239 -19.50 3.45 -6.24
C ASP A 239 -19.48 2.30 -7.25
N ILE A 240 -18.29 1.87 -7.68
CA ILE A 240 -18.12 0.78 -8.65
C ILE A 240 -17.85 -0.54 -7.92
N ARG A 241 -18.73 -1.53 -8.14
CA ARG A 241 -18.55 -2.89 -7.63
C ARG A 241 -17.48 -3.63 -8.44
N SER A 242 -16.44 -4.08 -7.76
CA SER A 242 -15.25 -4.71 -8.33
C SER A 242 -14.69 -5.76 -7.38
N ASN A 243 -13.87 -6.67 -7.89
CA ASN A 243 -13.05 -7.58 -7.09
C ASN A 243 -11.63 -7.06 -7.01
N TYR A 244 -11.16 -6.78 -5.80
CA TYR A 244 -9.84 -6.22 -5.55
C TYR A 244 -8.97 -7.19 -4.76
N ARG A 245 -7.66 -7.10 -5.01
CA ARG A 245 -6.60 -7.69 -4.20
C ARG A 245 -5.49 -6.67 -4.06
N SER A 246 -4.95 -6.46 -2.88
CA SER A 246 -3.79 -5.60 -2.68
C SER A 246 -2.80 -6.22 -1.71
N LEU A 247 -1.53 -5.90 -1.93
CA LEU A 247 -0.45 -6.16 -0.98
C LEU A 247 0.36 -4.89 -0.81
N SER A 248 0.23 -4.27 0.34
CA SER A 248 1.03 -3.10 0.73
C SER A 248 2.32 -3.55 1.41
N PHE A 249 3.41 -2.83 1.15
CA PHE A 249 4.73 -3.03 1.74
C PHE A 249 5.05 -1.85 2.65
N CYS A 250 5.44 -2.15 3.89
CA CYS A 250 5.72 -1.12 4.89
C CYS A 250 6.92 -1.51 5.74
N TYR A 251 7.68 -0.52 6.18
CA TYR A 251 8.63 -0.67 7.28
C TYR A 251 8.03 -0.06 8.53
N ILE A 252 7.92 -0.82 9.63
CA ILE A 252 7.23 -0.35 10.83
C ILE A 252 8.00 -0.66 12.12
N ASN A 253 8.04 0.32 13.01
CA ASN A 253 8.26 0.17 14.44
C ASN A 253 6.92 0.47 15.13
N LYS A 254 6.46 -0.44 15.99
CA LYS A 254 5.16 -0.29 16.66
C LYS A 254 5.12 0.83 17.71
N GLN A 255 6.27 1.37 18.09
CA GLN A 255 6.34 2.55 18.94
C GLN A 255 6.07 3.79 18.09
N ALA A 256 5.13 4.63 18.53
CA ALA A 256 4.90 5.91 17.89
C ALA A 256 6.10 6.84 18.14
N GLY A 257 6.58 7.50 17.09
CA GLY A 257 7.55 8.58 17.13
C GLY A 257 6.92 9.95 17.38
N LEU A 258 5.62 10.12 17.10
CA LEU A 258 4.84 11.30 17.47
C LEU A 258 3.74 10.92 18.47
N GLN A 259 3.59 11.77 19.48
CA GLN A 259 2.50 11.73 20.44
C GLN A 259 2.03 13.15 20.68
N GLN A 260 0.71 13.36 20.77
CA GLN A 260 0.17 14.65 21.19
C GLN A 260 0.63 14.95 22.61
N THR A 261 1.40 16.03 22.77
CA THR A 261 1.92 16.48 24.07
C THR A 261 1.20 17.71 24.60
N ASP A 262 0.55 18.45 23.71
CA ASP A 262 -0.15 19.68 24.03
C ASP A 262 -1.28 19.95 23.02
N TYR A 263 -2.21 20.84 23.35
CA TYR A 263 -3.28 21.25 22.43
C TYR A 263 -3.72 22.69 22.72
N LEU A 264 -3.38 23.59 21.81
CA LEU A 264 -3.81 24.98 21.84
C LEU A 264 -5.09 25.15 21.01
N ASP A 265 -6.20 25.34 21.71
CA ASP A 265 -7.48 25.78 21.14
C ASP A 265 -7.47 27.32 20.99
N LEU A 266 -7.50 27.80 19.73
CA LEU A 266 -7.45 29.23 19.39
C LEU A 266 -8.86 29.84 19.45
N GLY A 267 -8.99 31.02 20.05
CA GLY A 267 -10.30 31.64 20.32
C GLY A 267 -10.86 31.28 21.70
N ASN A 268 -10.40 30.18 22.29
CA ASN A 268 -10.71 29.83 23.67
C ASN A 268 -9.79 30.57 24.67
N SER A 269 -10.34 31.59 25.33
CA SER A 269 -9.59 32.45 26.26
C SER A 269 -8.88 31.70 27.40
N LEU A 270 -9.41 30.57 27.87
CA LEU A 270 -8.78 29.78 28.93
C LEU A 270 -7.59 29.00 28.37
N SER A 271 -7.78 28.33 27.23
CA SER A 271 -6.71 27.63 26.51
C SER A 271 -5.56 28.57 26.20
N GLU A 272 -5.82 29.70 25.53
CA GLU A 272 -4.78 30.67 25.17
C GLU A 272 -3.99 31.16 26.38
N LYS A 273 -4.68 31.41 27.50
CA LYS A 273 -4.03 31.85 28.74
C LYS A 273 -3.16 30.77 29.36
N ILE A 274 -3.61 29.51 29.38
CA ILE A 274 -2.83 28.38 29.91
C ILE A 274 -1.55 28.18 29.08
N HIS A 275 -1.63 28.36 27.76
CA HIS A 275 -0.49 28.19 26.86
C HIS A 275 0.38 29.46 26.72
N ASN A 276 0.07 30.54 27.44
CA ASN A 276 0.70 31.85 27.28
C ASN A 276 0.76 32.32 25.81
N TYR A 277 -0.27 31.98 25.04
CA TYR A 277 -0.34 32.32 23.63
C TYR A 277 -0.44 33.84 23.46
N GLN A 278 0.42 34.39 22.61
CA GLN A 278 0.44 35.82 22.27
C GLN A 278 0.59 35.96 20.75
N ALA A 279 -0.19 36.83 20.14
CA ALA A 279 0.10 37.28 18.78
C ALA A 279 -0.29 38.74 18.60
N THR A 280 0.44 39.43 17.72
CA THR A 280 0.19 40.81 17.31
C THR A 280 -0.70 40.81 16.06
N GLU A 281 -1.44 41.90 15.82
CA GLU A 281 -2.24 42.09 14.60
C GLU A 281 -3.23 40.94 14.33
N GLN A 282 -4.10 40.68 15.31
CA GLN A 282 -5.10 39.62 15.23
C GLN A 282 -6.48 40.16 14.84
N GLY A 283 -7.21 39.41 14.02
CA GLY A 283 -8.63 39.63 13.76
C GLY A 283 -9.54 39.25 14.93
N GLU A 284 -10.84 39.45 14.76
CA GLU A 284 -11.86 38.91 15.67
C GLU A 284 -11.90 37.38 15.60
N VAL A 285 -12.26 36.75 16.72
CA VAL A 285 -12.55 35.32 16.76
C VAL A 285 -13.85 35.08 16.01
N VAL A 286 -13.80 34.19 15.02
CA VAL A 286 -14.93 33.78 14.20
C VAL A 286 -15.05 32.27 14.23
N THR A 287 -16.29 31.78 14.25
CA THR A 287 -16.56 30.35 14.05
C THR A 287 -16.54 30.05 12.56
N LEU A 288 -15.71 29.08 12.16
CA LEU A 288 -15.67 28.55 10.81
C LEU A 288 -16.31 27.17 10.77
N GLU A 289 -17.00 26.89 9.66
CA GLU A 289 -17.53 25.57 9.36
C GLU A 289 -16.77 25.00 8.17
N ALA A 290 -16.30 23.76 8.30
CA ALA A 290 -15.58 23.04 7.26
C ALA A 290 -16.05 21.59 7.19
N TYR A 291 -15.93 21.02 6.00
CA TYR A 291 -16.16 19.62 5.72
C TYR A 291 -14.81 19.02 5.30
N PRO A 292 -14.27 18.04 6.03
CA PRO A 292 -13.05 17.35 5.64
C PRO A 292 -13.15 16.76 4.23
N GLU A 293 -12.03 16.63 3.54
CA GLU A 293 -12.00 15.80 2.34
C GLU A 293 -11.90 14.32 2.73
N GLY A 294 -12.26 13.42 1.82
CA GLY A 294 -12.13 11.98 2.05
C GLY A 294 -13.31 11.37 2.81
N GLU A 295 -13.05 10.37 3.67
CA GLU A 295 -14.08 9.55 4.36
C GLU A 295 -14.97 10.36 5.30
N TYR A 296 -14.48 11.51 5.79
CA TYR A 296 -15.19 12.35 6.73
C TYR A 296 -15.92 13.52 6.06
N PHE A 297 -16.16 13.47 4.75
CA PHE A 297 -16.77 14.59 4.00
C PHE A 297 -18.19 14.96 4.43
N GLU A 298 -18.94 14.03 5.02
CA GLU A 298 -20.25 14.33 5.62
C GLU A 298 -20.13 14.87 7.05
N THR A 299 -18.94 14.77 7.65
CA THR A 299 -18.68 15.27 9.01
C THR A 299 -18.51 16.78 8.98
N LYS A 300 -19.39 17.46 9.69
CA LYS A 300 -19.32 18.90 9.86
C LYS A 300 -18.39 19.24 11.01
N LEU A 301 -17.25 19.89 10.72
CA LEU A 301 -16.37 20.44 11.73
C LEU A 301 -16.69 21.92 11.93
N GLN A 302 -16.84 22.32 13.19
CA GLN A 302 -16.94 23.73 13.58
C GLN A 302 -15.83 24.01 14.58
N ASP A 303 -15.08 25.08 14.30
CA ASP A 303 -14.02 25.53 15.20
C ASP A 303 -13.97 27.06 15.23
N ASP A 304 -13.55 27.59 16.37
CA ASP A 304 -13.31 29.02 16.54
C ASP A 304 -11.88 29.34 16.14
N GLY A 305 -11.67 30.49 15.51
CA GLY A 305 -10.34 30.87 15.07
C GLY A 305 -10.27 32.33 14.66
N ARG A 306 -9.06 32.81 14.38
CA ARG A 306 -8.81 34.17 13.89
C ARG A 306 -7.65 34.16 12.92
N TYR A 307 -7.63 35.09 11.97
CA TYR A 307 -6.48 35.29 11.10
C TYR A 307 -5.43 36.17 11.78
N HIS A 308 -4.17 35.98 11.38
CA HIS A 308 -3.07 36.87 11.68
C HIS A 308 -2.74 37.71 10.44
N GLY A 309 -2.52 39.01 10.64
CA GLY A 309 -2.05 39.94 9.61
C GLY A 309 -0.59 39.75 9.23
#